data_AF-A0A7K0UWH4-F1
#
_entry.id   AF-A0A7K0UWH4-F1
#
_cell.length_a   1.000
_cell.length_b   1.000
_cell.length_c   1.000
_cell.angle_alpha   90.00
_cell.angle_beta   90.00
_cell.angle_gamma   90.00
#
_symmetry.space_group_name_H-M   'P 1'
#
loop_
_entity.id
_entity.type
_entity.pdbx_description
1 polymer ?
#
loop_
_entity_poly.entity_id
_entity_poly.type
_entity_poly.pdbx_seq_one_letter_code
_entity_poly.pdbx_strand_id
1 'polypeptide(L)'
;YGDRIAVGLDVRGHTLATRGWTESGGDLFEMISELDEAGCSRYIVTDVAKDGTLTGPNLNLLREVCAATKAPVVASGGISVLRDLIELRELTSIGVEGAIVGKAIYSGSFTVAQALEVAG
;
A
#
# COMPACT_ATOMS: atom_id res chain seq x y z
N TYR A 1 -9.55 6.74 18.42
CA TYR A 1 -8.70 5.56 18.71
C TYR A 1 -7.20 5.80 18.47
N GLY A 2 -6.77 7.02 18.14
CA GLY A 2 -5.35 7.36 17.97
C GLY A 2 -4.68 6.45 16.93
N ASP A 3 -3.41 6.13 17.13
CA ASP A 3 -2.55 5.37 16.20
C ASP A 3 -2.93 3.89 16.03
N ARG A 4 -4.06 3.46 16.61
CA ARG A 4 -4.56 2.07 16.57
C ARG A 4 -5.49 1.78 15.39
N ILE A 5 -5.81 2.77 14.57
CA ILE A 5 -6.63 2.59 13.36
C ILE A 5 -5.76 2.76 12.11
N ALA A 6 -6.01 1.91 11.13
CA ALA A 6 -5.57 2.07 9.76
C ALA A 6 -6.77 1.86 8.84
N VAL A 7 -6.86 2.65 7.78
CA VAL A 7 -7.92 2.52 6.76
C VAL A 7 -7.35 1.84 5.52
N GLY A 8 -7.97 0.73 5.13
CA GLY A 8 -7.63 0.04 3.89
C GLY A 8 -8.26 0.72 2.68
N LEU A 9 -7.45 1.05 1.70
CA LEU A 9 -7.83 1.63 0.41
C LEU A 9 -7.44 0.65 -0.69
N ASP A 10 -8.40 -0.20 -1.06
CA ASP A 10 -8.27 -1.09 -2.21
C ASP A 10 -8.65 -0.31 -3.47
N VAL A 11 -7.73 -0.19 -4.42
CA VAL A 11 -7.90 0.66 -5.61
C VAL A 11 -7.53 -0.05 -6.90
N ARG A 12 -8.22 0.34 -7.97
CA ARG A 12 -7.84 0.03 -9.36
C ARG A 12 -7.66 1.36 -10.10
N GLY A 13 -6.41 1.72 -10.37
CA GLY A 13 -6.09 3.10 -10.77
C GLY A 13 -6.40 4.06 -9.62
N HIS A 14 -7.23 5.07 -9.86
CA HIS A 14 -7.68 6.03 -8.83
C HIS A 14 -9.12 5.77 -8.35
N THR A 15 -9.71 4.64 -8.74
CA THR A 15 -11.07 4.28 -8.29
C THR A 15 -10.99 3.26 -7.17
N LEU A 16 -11.66 3.55 -6.05
CA LEU A 16 -11.81 2.62 -4.94
C LEU A 16 -12.62 1.40 -5.39
N ALA A 17 -12.15 0.21 -5.02
CA ALA A 17 -12.81 -1.05 -5.31
C ALA A 17 -13.59 -1.52 -4.07
N THR A 18 -14.92 -1.59 -4.16
CA THR A 18 -15.76 -2.09 -3.06
C THR A 18 -16.24 -3.53 -3.32
N ARG A 19 -16.69 -4.22 -2.25
CA ARG A 19 -17.29 -5.57 -2.22
C ARG A 19 -16.82 -6.51 -3.33
N GLY A 20 -15.78 -7.31 -3.08
CA GLY A 20 -15.28 -8.28 -4.06
C GLY A 20 -14.65 -7.66 -5.31
N TRP A 21 -14.31 -6.37 -5.25
CA TRP A 21 -13.72 -5.57 -6.34
C TRP A 21 -14.63 -5.42 -7.58
N THR A 22 -15.95 -5.54 -7.40
CA THR A 22 -16.94 -5.45 -8.49
C THR A 22 -17.67 -4.11 -8.56
N GLU A 23 -17.71 -3.36 -7.47
CA GLU A 23 -18.42 -2.07 -7.38
C GLU A 23 -17.42 -0.91 -7.24
N SER A 24 -17.76 0.27 -7.78
CA SER A 24 -16.96 1.50 -7.62
C SER A 24 -17.26 2.14 -6.28
N GLY A 25 -16.21 2.43 -5.51
CA GLY A 25 -16.27 3.11 -4.21
C GLY A 25 -16.06 4.62 -4.25
N GLY A 26 -15.93 5.21 -5.45
CA GLY A 26 -15.59 6.63 -5.62
C GLY A 26 -14.12 6.86 -5.96
N ASP A 27 -13.74 8.14 -6.02
CA ASP A 27 -12.37 8.57 -6.29
C ASP A 27 -11.49 8.45 -5.04
N LEU A 28 -10.28 7.94 -5.24
CA LEU A 28 -9.28 7.72 -4.19
C LEU A 28 -8.90 9.02 -3.47
N PHE A 29 -8.65 10.09 -4.20
CA PHE A 29 -8.11 11.32 -3.63
C PHE A 29 -9.20 12.16 -2.97
N GLU A 30 -10.43 12.13 -3.49
CA GLU A 30 -11.59 12.68 -2.78
C GLU A 30 -11.76 11.98 -1.42
N MET A 31 -11.72 10.64 -1.39
CA MET A 31 -11.83 9.88 -0.15
C MET A 31 -10.68 10.15 0.82
N ILE A 32 -9.43 10.23 0.34
CA ILE A 32 -8.28 10.57 1.19
C ILE A 32 -8.48 11.95 1.82
N SER A 33 -8.95 12.95 1.05
CA SER A 33 -9.22 14.29 1.59
C SER A 33 -10.26 14.25 2.71
N GLU A 34 -11.38 13.56 2.50
CA GLU A 34 -12.43 13.41 3.51
C GLU A 34 -11.95 12.67 4.77
N LEU A 35 -11.14 11.62 4.60
CA LEU A 35 -10.59 10.84 5.71
C LEU A 35 -9.51 11.60 6.49
N ASP A 36 -8.70 12.42 5.81
CA ASP A 36 -7.73 13.31 6.44
C ASP A 36 -8.45 14.37 7.29
N GLU A 37 -9.54 14.96 6.79
CA GLU A 37 -10.38 15.90 7.56
C GLU A 37 -11.02 15.22 8.79
N ALA A 38 -11.36 13.94 8.67
CA ALA A 38 -11.86 13.11 9.78
C ALA A 38 -10.76 12.65 10.76
N GLY A 39 -9.48 12.96 10.49
CA GLY A 39 -8.35 12.63 11.34
C GLY A 39 -7.85 11.19 11.21
N CYS A 40 -7.90 10.63 10.00
CA CYS A 40 -7.31 9.32 9.72
C CYS A 40 -5.81 9.31 10.05
N SER A 41 -5.38 8.27 10.78
CA SER A 41 -4.00 8.16 11.28
C SER A 41 -3.06 7.38 10.36
N ARG A 42 -3.58 6.56 9.43
CA ARG A 42 -2.77 5.66 8.59
C ARG A 42 -3.60 5.07 7.47
N TYR A 43 -2.98 4.91 6.31
CA TYR A 43 -3.57 4.19 5.17
C TYR A 43 -2.83 2.91 4.86
N ILE A 44 -3.57 1.88 4.47
CA ILE A 44 -3.04 0.68 3.81
C ILE A 44 -3.52 0.77 2.37
N VAL A 45 -2.60 0.95 1.42
CA VAL A 45 -2.96 1.15 0.01
C VAL A 45 -2.66 -0.15 -0.75
N THR A 46 -3.71 -0.75 -1.32
CA THR A 46 -3.60 -1.96 -2.13
C THR A 46 -3.99 -1.65 -3.56
N ASP A 47 -3.05 -1.79 -4.51
CA ASP A 47 -3.43 -1.87 -5.92
C ASP A 47 -3.95 -3.29 -6.22
N VAL A 48 -5.26 -3.42 -6.38
CA VAL A 48 -5.91 -4.73 -6.60
C VAL A 48 -5.57 -5.34 -7.95
N ALA A 49 -5.08 -4.54 -8.91
CA ALA A 49 -4.57 -5.07 -10.18
C ALA A 49 -3.18 -5.71 -10.03
N LYS A 50 -2.46 -5.38 -8.95
CA LYS A 50 -1.15 -5.95 -8.62
C LYS A 50 -1.24 -7.04 -7.57
N ASP A 51 -2.27 -7.04 -6.73
CA ASP A 51 -2.38 -8.00 -5.65
C ASP A 51 -2.38 -9.45 -6.15
N GLY A 52 -1.57 -10.28 -5.50
CA GLY A 52 -1.35 -11.68 -5.88
C GLY A 52 -0.71 -11.91 -7.26
N THR A 53 -0.36 -10.89 -8.05
CA THR A 53 0.23 -11.08 -9.38
C THR A 53 1.72 -11.42 -9.36
N LEU A 54 2.42 -11.07 -8.27
CA LEU A 54 3.88 -11.16 -8.17
C LEU A 54 4.61 -10.36 -9.28
N THR A 55 4.10 -9.17 -9.61
CA THR A 55 4.67 -8.29 -10.66
C THR A 55 5.24 -6.96 -10.14
N GLY A 56 5.49 -6.89 -8.84
CA GLY A 56 5.98 -5.70 -8.16
C GLY A 56 4.85 -4.77 -7.68
N PRO A 57 5.10 -3.96 -6.63
CA PRO A 57 4.17 -2.98 -6.10
C PRO A 57 3.95 -1.82 -7.07
N ASN A 58 2.85 -1.10 -6.94
CA ASN A 58 2.59 0.11 -7.72
C ASN A 58 3.25 1.35 -7.07
N LEU A 59 4.54 1.56 -7.37
CA LEU A 59 5.30 2.67 -6.81
C LEU A 59 4.77 4.05 -7.19
N ASN A 60 4.14 4.19 -8.37
CA ASN A 60 3.58 5.48 -8.81
C ASN A 60 2.35 5.85 -7.99
N LEU A 61 1.43 4.90 -7.82
CA LEU A 61 0.27 5.07 -6.95
C LEU A 61 0.69 5.45 -5.52
N LEU A 62 1.70 4.78 -4.96
CA LEU A 62 2.19 5.09 -3.62
C LEU A 62 2.76 6.51 -3.53
N ARG A 63 3.49 6.98 -4.54
CA ARG A 63 3.99 8.36 -4.61
C ARG A 63 2.84 9.38 -4.66
N GLU A 64 1.82 9.10 -5.46
CA GLU A 64 0.64 9.97 -5.59
C GLU A 64 -0.14 10.05 -4.28
N VAL A 65 -0.38 8.92 -3.61
CA VAL A 65 -1.05 8.90 -2.30
C VAL A 65 -0.23 9.64 -1.26
N CYS A 66 1.08 9.38 -1.17
CA CYS A 66 1.98 10.08 -0.25
C CYS A 66 2.05 11.60 -0.51
N ALA A 67 1.79 12.05 -1.74
CA ALA A 67 1.69 13.47 -2.06
C ALA A 67 0.34 14.08 -1.62
N ALA A 68 -0.71 13.28 -1.54
CA ALA A 68 -2.08 13.70 -1.21
C ALA A 68 -2.36 13.75 0.31
N THR A 69 -1.60 13.00 1.12
CA THR A 69 -1.80 12.95 2.58
C THR A 69 -0.49 13.11 3.35
N LYS A 70 -0.60 13.55 4.61
CA LYS A 70 0.51 13.49 5.58
C LYS A 70 0.47 12.23 6.45
N ALA A 71 -0.61 11.46 6.40
CA ALA A 71 -0.72 10.23 7.15
C ALA A 71 0.25 9.17 6.58
N PRO A 72 0.88 8.35 7.44
CA PRO A 72 1.72 7.27 6.98
C PRO A 72 0.98 6.27 6.09
N VAL A 73 1.70 5.75 5.10
CA VAL A 73 1.17 4.81 4.10
C VAL A 73 1.88 3.46 4.23
N VAL A 74 1.11 2.38 4.31
CA VAL A 74 1.59 1.01 4.22
C VAL A 74 1.29 0.48 2.82
N ALA A 75 2.34 0.07 2.10
CA ALA A 75 2.22 -0.53 0.78
C ALA A 75 1.68 -1.95 0.85
N SER A 76 0.69 -2.27 0.02
CA SER A 76 0.11 -3.61 -0.08
C SER A 76 -0.11 -4.01 -1.55
N GLY A 77 0.05 -5.30 -1.84
CA GLY A 77 -0.15 -5.87 -3.16
C GLY A 77 1.10 -5.87 -4.07
N GLY A 78 1.24 -6.92 -4.87
CA GLY A 78 2.24 -7.00 -5.94
C GLY A 78 3.66 -7.39 -5.53
N ILE A 79 4.05 -7.27 -4.26
CA ILE A 79 5.40 -7.59 -3.78
C ILE A 79 5.76 -9.05 -4.13
N SER A 80 6.91 -9.22 -4.77
CA SER A 80 7.32 -10.44 -5.47
C SER A 80 8.75 -10.86 -5.17
N VAL A 81 9.68 -9.89 -5.08
CA VAL A 81 11.12 -10.11 -4.90
C VAL A 81 11.70 -9.12 -3.89
N LEU A 82 12.90 -9.40 -3.36
CA LEU A 82 13.59 -8.51 -2.40
C LEU A 82 13.84 -7.10 -2.96
N ARG A 83 14.04 -6.98 -4.28
CA ARG A 83 14.20 -5.69 -4.94
C ARG A 83 12.99 -4.77 -4.74
N ASP A 84 11.77 -5.32 -4.70
CA ASP A 84 10.55 -4.54 -4.48
C ASP A 84 10.59 -3.85 -3.11
N LEU A 85 11.13 -4.51 -2.08
CA LEU A 85 11.29 -3.94 -0.75
C LEU A 85 12.34 -2.83 -0.71
N ILE A 86 13.42 -2.98 -1.49
CA ILE A 86 14.44 -1.93 -1.66
C ILE A 86 13.81 -0.69 -2.30
N GLU A 87 13.02 -0.86 -3.36
CA GLU A 87 12.33 0.23 -4.05
C GLU A 87 11.27 0.90 -3.16
N LEU A 88 10.56 0.14 -2.32
CA LEU A 88 9.64 0.69 -1.33
C LEU A 88 10.37 1.48 -0.23
N ARG A 89 11.55 1.02 0.20
CA ARG A 89 12.38 1.74 1.18
C ARG A 89 12.77 3.13 0.69
N GLU A 90 12.99 3.30 -0.61
CA GLU A 90 13.28 4.61 -1.22
C GLU A 90 12.10 5.60 -1.09
N LEU A 91 10.88 5.11 -0.83
CA LEU A 91 9.68 5.95 -0.61
C LEU A 91 9.46 6.34 0.86
N THR A 92 10.32 5.90 1.77
CA THR A 92 10.19 6.23 3.20
C THR A 92 10.30 7.72 3.48
N SER A 93 11.13 8.43 2.71
CA SER A 93 11.29 9.89 2.85
C SER A 93 10.06 10.69 2.44
N ILE A 94 9.09 10.06 1.76
CA ILE A 94 7.87 10.73 1.29
C ILE A 94 6.59 10.25 1.99
N GLY A 95 6.64 9.22 2.84
CA GLY A 95 5.50 8.83 3.68
C GLY A 95 5.19 7.33 3.73
N VAL A 96 5.85 6.49 2.94
CA VAL A 96 5.70 5.02 3.07
C VAL A 96 6.40 4.55 4.34
N GLU A 97 5.68 3.96 5.29
CA GLU A 97 6.25 3.50 6.56
C GLU A 97 6.44 1.98 6.65
N GLY A 98 5.86 1.23 5.71
CA GLY A 98 5.89 -0.23 5.76
C GLY A 98 5.30 -0.89 4.54
N ALA A 99 5.35 -2.22 4.55
CA ALA A 99 4.85 -3.07 3.49
C ALA A 99 4.20 -4.34 4.02
N ILE A 100 3.11 -4.78 3.40
CA ILE A 100 2.45 -6.07 3.67
C ILE A 100 2.87 -7.05 2.58
N VAL A 101 3.61 -8.10 2.97
CA VAL A 101 4.07 -9.14 2.05
C VAL A 101 3.28 -10.43 2.29
N GLY A 102 2.41 -10.76 1.33
CA GLY A 102 1.62 -11.99 1.37
C GLY A 102 2.23 -13.10 0.50
N LYS A 103 1.72 -13.22 -0.73
CA LYS A 103 1.97 -14.37 -1.62
C LYS A 103 3.45 -14.72 -1.79
N ALA A 104 4.36 -13.75 -1.89
CA ALA A 104 5.79 -14.00 -2.06
C ALA A 104 6.44 -14.80 -0.90
N ILE A 105 5.98 -14.59 0.34
CA ILE A 105 6.44 -15.38 1.49
C ILE A 105 5.87 -16.81 1.40
N TYR A 106 4.56 -16.92 1.13
CA TYR A 106 3.89 -18.24 1.05
C TYR A 106 4.36 -19.09 -0.13
N SER A 107 4.77 -18.48 -1.24
CA SER A 107 5.32 -19.17 -2.41
C SER A 107 6.82 -19.47 -2.30
N GLY A 108 7.48 -19.03 -1.22
CA GLY A 108 8.91 -19.24 -1.01
C GLY A 108 9.81 -18.41 -1.91
N SER A 109 9.35 -17.27 -2.44
CA SER A 109 10.18 -16.36 -3.24
C SER A 109 11.34 -15.79 -2.42
N PHE A 110 11.09 -15.52 -1.14
CA PHE A 110 12.08 -15.17 -0.12
C PHE A 110 11.48 -15.39 1.27
N THR A 111 12.33 -15.40 2.29
CA THR A 111 11.94 -15.56 3.70
C THR A 111 11.70 -14.22 4.37
N VAL A 112 10.95 -14.22 5.48
CA VAL A 112 10.78 -13.02 6.32
C VAL A 112 12.14 -12.48 6.80
N ALA A 113 13.10 -13.35 7.11
CA ALA A 113 14.45 -12.95 7.50
C ALA A 113 15.15 -12.14 6.39
N GLN A 114 15.15 -12.67 5.15
CA GLN A 114 15.70 -11.95 3.99
C GLN A 114 14.97 -10.64 3.70
N ALA A 115 13.65 -10.61 3.91
CA ALA A 115 12.85 -9.39 3.75
C ALA A 115 13.30 -8.29 4.74
N LEU A 116 13.51 -8.66 6.01
CA LEU A 116 13.97 -7.74 7.05
C LEU A 116 15.39 -7.22 6.77
N GLU A 117 16.28 -8.06 6.25
CA GLU A 117 17.65 -7.65 5.89
C GLU A 117 17.70 -6.52 4.87
N VAL A 118 16.75 -6.48 3.93
CA VAL A 118 16.70 -5.44 2.87
C VAL A 118 15.79 -4.26 3.23
N ALA A 119 14.80 -4.48 4.09
CA ALA A 119 13.84 -3.45 4.50
C ALA A 119 14.48 -2.32 5.31
N GLY A 120 15.52 -2.62 6.12
CA GLY A 120 16.24 -1.65 6.94
C GLY A 120 15.58 -1.41 8.27
#